data_AF-A0A6C0EB89-F1
#
_entry.id   AF-A0A6C0EB89-F1
#
_cell.length_a   1.000
_cell.length_b   1.000
_cell.length_c   1.000
_cell.angle_alpha   90.00
_cell.angle_beta   90.00
_cell.angle_gamma   90.00
#
_symmetry.space_group_name_H-M   'P 1'
#
loop_
_entity.id
_entity.type
_entity.pdbx_description
1 polymer ?
#
loop_
_entity_poly.entity_id
_entity_poly.type
_entity_poly.pdbx_seq_one_letter_code
_entity_poly.pdbx_strand_id
1 'polypeptide(L)'
;MDSIYDIIRQNKLNRFSSELQHTTDAKRKEIIKAIINKNQVKKTVAEQYNEKLKVAEQSQLKKEFFRLKSFQKEEVIKKYLEEKMKDNVDEGVKTLMKLLEDKKVKPKDVDYDMENAKILSIKGIDIDDDEVKIIKKAKAVKKTKAVKKSQRNKSDSESNSDSSSE
;
A
#
# COMPACT_ATOMS: atom_id res chain seq x y z
N MET A 1 -25.54 -0.15 -30.71
CA MET A 1 -24.76 -1.26 -31.31
C MET A 1 -23.58 -0.64 -32.03
N ASP A 2 -22.36 -1.01 -31.67
CA ASP A 2 -21.17 -0.50 -32.33
C ASP A 2 -21.11 -1.03 -33.76
N SER A 3 -20.78 -0.16 -34.72
CA SER A 3 -20.62 -0.56 -36.12
C SER A 3 -19.39 -1.47 -36.27
N ILE A 4 -19.40 -2.40 -37.23
CA ILE A 4 -18.23 -3.21 -37.60
C ILE A 4 -16.99 -2.32 -37.83
N TYR A 5 -17.19 -1.10 -38.35
CA TYR A 5 -16.12 -0.13 -38.55
C TYR A 5 -15.53 0.41 -37.24
N ASP A 6 -16.33 0.57 -36.18
CA ASP A 6 -15.85 1.00 -34.87
C ASP A 6 -14.97 -0.08 -34.23
N ILE A 7 -15.37 -1.35 -34.37
CA ILE A 7 -14.58 -2.50 -33.89
C ILE A 7 -13.24 -2.60 -34.62
N ILE A 8 -13.22 -2.42 -35.94
CA ILE A 8 -11.99 -2.43 -36.74
C ILE A 8 -11.09 -1.25 -36.34
N ARG A 9 -11.66 -0.05 -36.14
CA ARG A 9 -10.92 1.14 -35.71
C ARG A 9 -10.30 0.94 -34.34
N GLN A 10 -11.05 0.39 -33.38
CA GLN A 10 -10.59 0.13 -32.03
C GLN A 10 -9.43 -0.87 -32.02
N ASN A 11 -9.53 -1.95 -32.81
CA ASN A 11 -8.44 -2.92 -32.95
C ASN A 11 -7.17 -2.31 -33.55
N LYS A 12 -7.31 -1.46 -34.59
CA LYS A 12 -6.17 -0.73 -35.17
C LYS A 12 -5.51 0.17 -34.13
N LEU A 13 -6.30 0.94 -33.38
CA LEU A 13 -5.79 1.81 -32.31
C LEU A 13 -5.03 1.00 -31.25
N ASN A 14 -5.62 -0.07 -30.73
CA ASN A 14 -5.00 -0.92 -29.73
C ASN A 14 -3.65 -1.51 -30.22
N ARG A 15 -3.63 -2.02 -31.47
CA ARG A 15 -2.41 -2.58 -32.08
C ARG A 15 -1.30 -1.53 -32.19
N PHE A 16 -1.59 -0.36 -32.75
CA PHE A 16 -0.58 0.69 -32.92
C PHE A 16 -0.18 1.34 -31.59
N SER A 17 -1.08 1.42 -30.60
CA SER A 17 -0.75 1.88 -29.25
C SER A 17 0.23 0.92 -28.55
N SER A 18 0.03 -0.38 -28.67
CA SER A 18 0.98 -1.37 -28.16
C SER A 18 2.32 -1.31 -28.90
N GLU A 19 2.29 -1.22 -30.24
CA GLU A 19 3.52 -1.07 -31.04
C GLU A 19 4.31 0.19 -30.66
N LEU A 20 3.62 1.31 -30.37
CA LEU A 20 4.25 2.55 -29.93
C LEU A 20 5.01 2.41 -28.61
N GLN A 21 4.47 1.64 -27.66
CA GLN A 21 5.10 1.41 -26.35
C GLN A 21 6.41 0.61 -26.47
N HIS A 22 6.48 -0.30 -27.44
CA HIS A 22 7.61 -1.21 -27.62
C HIS A 22 8.60 -0.78 -28.71
N THR A 23 8.26 0.22 -29.51
CA THR A 23 9.16 0.77 -30.53
C THR A 23 10.27 1.60 -29.86
N THR A 24 11.52 1.42 -30.26
CA THR A 24 12.66 2.23 -29.79
C THR A 24 13.05 3.31 -30.80
N ASP A 25 12.89 3.06 -32.10
CA ASP A 25 13.18 4.00 -33.20
C ASP A 25 12.27 5.24 -33.18
N ALA A 26 12.88 6.42 -33.16
CA ALA A 26 12.21 7.72 -33.15
C ALA A 26 11.38 7.98 -34.42
N LYS A 27 11.90 7.64 -35.61
CA LYS A 27 11.18 7.89 -36.88
C LYS A 27 9.93 7.04 -36.97
N ARG A 28 10.06 5.76 -36.60
CA ARG A 28 8.92 4.85 -36.53
C ARG A 28 7.89 5.26 -35.48
N LYS A 29 8.31 5.77 -34.32
CA LYS A 29 7.39 6.35 -33.32
C LYS A 29 6.55 7.49 -33.89
N GLU A 30 7.13 8.39 -34.68
CA GLU A 30 6.38 9.49 -35.29
C GLU A 30 5.34 8.99 -36.30
N ILE A 31 5.71 8.01 -37.14
CA ILE A 31 4.78 7.37 -38.09
C ILE A 31 3.62 6.72 -37.33
N ILE A 32 3.90 5.96 -36.28
CA ILE A 32 2.86 5.30 -35.46
C ILE A 32 1.95 6.34 -34.79
N LYS A 33 2.51 7.43 -34.25
CA LYS A 33 1.73 8.55 -33.69
C LYS A 33 0.80 9.16 -34.73
N ALA A 34 1.27 9.37 -35.96
CA ALA A 34 0.44 9.92 -37.04
C ALA A 34 -0.73 8.97 -37.39
N ILE A 35 -0.50 7.66 -37.42
CA ILE A 35 -1.55 6.66 -37.68
C ILE A 35 -2.60 6.67 -36.56
N ILE A 36 -2.16 6.71 -35.29
CA ILE A 36 -3.07 6.78 -34.14
C ILE A 36 -3.92 8.05 -34.22
N ASN A 37 -3.30 9.21 -34.45
CA ASN A 37 -4.02 10.49 -34.54
C ASN A 37 -5.04 10.52 -35.69
N LYS A 38 -4.75 9.86 -36.82
CA LYS A 38 -5.68 9.77 -37.95
C LYS A 38 -6.89 8.89 -37.66
N ASN A 39 -6.73 7.87 -36.81
CA ASN A 39 -7.79 6.92 -36.45
C ASN A 39 -8.51 7.28 -35.13
N GLN A 40 -8.04 8.29 -34.40
CA GLN A 40 -8.75 8.80 -33.24
C GLN A 40 -10.02 9.52 -33.69
N VAL A 41 -11.14 9.17 -33.08
CA VAL A 41 -12.35 9.97 -33.18
C VAL A 41 -12.04 11.30 -32.50
N LYS A 42 -12.10 12.39 -33.25
CA LYS A 42 -12.02 13.73 -32.66
C LYS A 42 -13.24 13.89 -31.77
N LYS A 43 -13.03 13.82 -30.46
CA LYS A 43 -14.07 14.14 -29.49
C LYS A 43 -14.60 15.53 -29.80
N THR A 44 -15.92 15.70 -29.78
CA THR A 44 -16.53 17.01 -29.95
C THR A 44 -16.06 17.96 -28.85
N VAL A 45 -16.11 19.27 -29.08
CA VAL A 45 -15.75 20.25 -28.05
C VAL A 45 -16.57 20.03 -26.77
N ALA A 46 -17.85 19.66 -26.91
CA ALA A 46 -18.74 19.32 -25.81
C ALA A 46 -18.26 18.06 -25.03
N GLU A 47 -17.85 17.00 -25.73
CA GLU A 47 -17.31 15.79 -25.08
C GLU A 47 -15.99 16.06 -24.35
N GLN A 48 -15.09 16.85 -24.95
CA GLN A 48 -13.83 17.24 -24.30
C GLN A 48 -14.09 18.10 -23.06
N TYR A 49 -15.06 19.01 -23.13
CA TYR A 49 -15.46 19.84 -21.99
C TYR A 49 -16.02 18.98 -20.86
N ASN A 50 -16.95 18.07 -21.17
CA ASN A 50 -17.54 17.16 -20.19
C ASN A 50 -16.51 16.23 -19.53
N GLU A 51 -15.51 15.77 -20.28
CA GLU A 51 -14.42 14.98 -19.73
C GLU A 51 -13.55 15.78 -18.75
N LYS A 52 -13.20 17.03 -19.11
CA LYS A 52 -12.45 17.92 -18.21
C LYS A 52 -13.26 18.26 -16.95
N LEU A 53 -14.56 18.49 -17.08
CA LEU A 53 -15.47 18.73 -15.96
C LEU A 53 -15.46 17.54 -14.99
N LYS A 54 -15.64 16.31 -15.51
CA LYS A 54 -15.58 15.08 -14.70
C LYS A 54 -14.26 14.92 -13.97
N VAL A 55 -13.13 15.22 -14.62
CA VAL A 55 -11.80 15.16 -13.98
C VAL A 55 -11.70 16.18 -12.84
N ALA A 56 -12.24 17.38 -13.02
CA ALA A 56 -12.24 18.42 -11.98
C ALA A 56 -13.12 18.02 -10.78
N GLU A 57 -14.34 17.55 -11.03
CA GLU A 57 -15.27 17.05 -10.00
C GLU A 57 -14.65 15.90 -9.21
N GLN A 58 -14.05 14.91 -9.89
CA GLN A 58 -13.36 13.80 -9.22
C GLN A 58 -12.20 14.28 -8.35
N SER A 59 -11.47 15.31 -8.77
CA SER A 59 -10.37 15.90 -7.99
C SER A 59 -10.88 16.59 -6.73
N GLN A 60 -11.98 17.34 -6.82
CA GLN A 60 -12.63 17.96 -5.67
C GLN A 60 -13.13 16.92 -4.67
N LEU A 61 -13.86 15.91 -5.15
CA LEU A 61 -14.35 14.80 -4.32
C LEU A 61 -13.21 14.05 -3.63
N LYS A 62 -12.08 13.84 -4.32
CA LYS A 62 -10.88 13.25 -3.69
C LYS A 62 -10.36 14.10 -2.54
N LYS A 63 -10.29 15.43 -2.69
CA LYS A 63 -9.82 16.33 -1.63
C LYS A 63 -10.75 16.28 -0.41
N GLU A 64 -12.06 16.33 -0.64
CA GLU A 64 -13.06 16.23 0.43
C GLU A 64 -12.98 14.88 1.13
N PHE A 65 -12.86 13.79 0.37
CA PHE A 65 -12.70 12.45 0.91
C PHE A 65 -11.43 12.31 1.79
N PHE A 66 -10.29 12.83 1.34
CA PHE A 66 -9.07 12.82 2.15
C PHE A 66 -9.23 13.64 3.44
N ARG A 67 -9.91 14.78 3.38
CA ARG A 67 -10.22 15.59 4.56
C ARG A 67 -11.11 14.84 5.54
N LEU A 68 -12.17 14.20 5.05
CA LEU A 68 -13.09 13.40 5.87
C LEU A 68 -12.36 12.21 6.52
N LYS A 69 -11.47 11.54 5.77
CA LYS A 69 -10.66 10.44 6.29
C LYS A 69 -9.73 10.90 7.41
N SER A 70 -9.13 12.08 7.30
CA SER A 70 -8.31 12.65 8.38
C SER A 70 -9.16 12.99 9.61
N PHE A 71 -10.35 13.56 9.40
CA PHE A 71 -11.29 13.86 10.49
C PHE A 71 -11.74 12.60 11.23
N GLN A 72 -12.09 11.53 10.52
CA GLN A 72 -12.43 10.24 11.14
C GLN A 72 -11.29 9.67 11.97
N LYS A 73 -10.04 9.78 11.51
CA LYS A 73 -8.88 9.34 12.31
C LYS A 73 -8.75 10.12 13.60
N GLU A 74 -8.93 11.43 13.51
CA GLU A 74 -8.86 12.34 14.67
C GLU A 74 -9.93 11.99 15.70
N GLU A 75 -11.18 11.75 15.27
CA GLU A 75 -12.26 11.33 16.17
C GLU A 75 -11.99 9.99 16.86
N VAL A 76 -11.51 8.99 16.10
CA VAL A 76 -11.21 7.66 16.65
C VAL A 76 -10.09 7.74 17.68
N ILE A 77 -9.07 8.55 17.41
CA ILE A 77 -7.97 8.83 18.36
C ILE A 77 -8.49 9.56 19.59
N LYS A 78 -9.33 10.58 19.40
CA LYS A 78 -9.91 11.37 20.48
C LYS A 78 -10.69 10.48 21.45
N LYS A 79 -11.59 9.65 20.94
CA LYS A 79 -12.36 8.69 21.77
C LYS A 79 -11.45 7.75 22.56
N TYR A 80 -10.38 7.25 21.93
CA TYR A 80 -9.41 6.40 22.60
C TYR A 80 -8.67 7.12 23.73
N LEU A 81 -8.29 8.38 23.53
CA LEU A 81 -7.61 9.18 24.55
C LEU A 81 -8.54 9.64 25.66
N GLU A 82 -9.82 9.93 25.36
CA GLU A 82 -10.84 10.22 26.38
C GLU A 82 -11.04 9.06 27.37
N GLU A 83 -10.85 7.82 26.92
CA GLU A 83 -10.91 6.63 27.78
C GLU A 83 -9.62 6.39 28.60
N LYS A 84 -8.51 7.07 28.27
CA LYS A 84 -7.17 6.80 28.82
C LYS A 84 -6.56 7.97 29.58
N MET A 85 -6.92 9.21 29.28
CA MET A 85 -6.41 10.42 29.89
C MET A 85 -7.57 11.21 30.50
N LYS A 86 -7.31 11.91 31.59
CA LYS A 86 -8.32 12.77 32.24
C LYS A 86 -8.33 14.18 31.66
N ASP A 87 -7.13 14.73 31.46
CA ASP A 87 -6.92 16.09 30.99
C ASP A 87 -6.11 16.07 29.67
N ASN A 88 -6.04 17.22 28.97
CA ASN A 88 -5.19 17.42 27.78
C ASN A 88 -5.43 16.48 26.58
N VAL A 89 -6.63 15.93 26.43
CA VAL A 89 -7.02 15.05 25.31
C VAL A 89 -6.67 15.67 23.95
N ASP A 90 -6.99 16.94 23.72
CA ASP A 90 -6.76 17.60 22.44
C ASP A 90 -5.25 17.75 22.11
N GLU A 91 -4.39 17.94 23.13
CA GLU A 91 -2.92 17.98 22.99
C GLU A 91 -2.38 16.57 22.65
N GLY A 92 -2.93 15.54 23.30
CA GLY A 92 -2.64 14.14 23.03
C GLY A 92 -3.03 13.73 21.60
N VAL A 93 -4.21 14.17 21.12
CA VAL A 93 -4.69 13.92 19.75
C VAL A 93 -3.70 14.51 18.74
N LYS A 94 -3.31 15.79 18.91
CA LYS A 94 -2.33 16.44 18.04
C LYS A 94 -0.99 15.70 18.02
N THR A 95 -0.53 15.28 19.19
CA THR A 95 0.74 14.56 19.34
C THR A 95 0.68 13.22 18.60
N LEU A 96 -0.38 12.44 18.81
CA LEU A 96 -0.53 11.13 18.19
C LEU A 96 -0.71 11.21 16.66
N MET A 97 -1.48 12.20 16.17
CA MET A 97 -1.61 12.48 14.75
C MET A 97 -0.25 12.80 14.11
N LYS A 98 0.56 13.63 14.77
CA LYS A 98 1.93 13.94 14.32
C LYS A 98 2.83 12.70 14.29
N LEU A 99 2.70 11.80 15.27
CA LEU A 99 3.46 10.54 15.28
C LEU A 99 3.08 9.58 14.14
N LEU A 100 1.81 9.58 13.73
CA LEU A 100 1.33 8.81 12.58
C LEU A 100 1.81 9.42 11.26
N GLU A 101 1.80 10.75 11.14
CA GLU A 101 2.34 11.47 9.97
C GLU A 101 3.85 11.27 9.81
N ASP A 102 4.60 11.36 10.91
CA ASP A 102 6.04 11.09 10.99
C ASP A 102 6.39 9.61 10.74
N LYS A 103 5.39 8.72 10.57
CA LYS A 103 5.53 7.26 10.42
C LYS A 103 6.28 6.59 11.58
N LYS A 104 6.31 7.23 12.75
CA LYS A 104 6.88 6.66 13.98
C LYS A 104 5.99 5.55 14.52
N VAL A 105 4.68 5.70 14.33
CA VAL A 105 3.65 4.68 14.57
C VAL A 105 3.14 4.23 13.21
N LYS A 106 3.19 2.92 12.92
CA LYS A 106 2.67 2.38 11.66
C LYS A 106 1.28 1.78 11.89
N PRO A 107 0.46 1.60 10.84
CA PRO A 107 -0.86 0.98 10.98
C PRO A 107 -0.85 -0.39 11.68
N LYS A 108 0.23 -1.16 11.50
CA LYS A 108 0.44 -2.47 12.16
C LYS A 108 0.71 -2.39 13.66
N ASP A 109 1.03 -1.20 14.16
CA ASP A 109 1.33 -0.95 15.58
C ASP A 109 0.05 -0.52 16.32
N VAL A 110 -1.07 -0.33 15.62
CA VAL A 110 -2.38 0.00 16.19
C VAL A 110 -3.29 -1.23 16.11
N ASP A 111 -3.75 -1.70 17.25
CA ASP A 111 -4.72 -2.81 17.31
C ASP A 111 -6.13 -2.22 17.32
N TYR A 112 -6.96 -2.63 16.35
CA TYR A 112 -8.32 -2.12 16.16
C TYR A 112 -9.37 -3.19 16.47
N ASP A 113 -10.48 -2.74 17.05
CA ASP A 113 -11.74 -3.44 16.98
C ASP A 113 -12.41 -3.08 15.65
N MET A 114 -12.46 -4.04 14.73
CA MET A 114 -13.02 -3.85 13.38
C MET A 114 -14.54 -3.75 13.40
N GLU A 115 -15.22 -4.28 14.42
CA GLU A 115 -16.68 -4.26 14.52
C GLU A 115 -17.16 -2.90 15.03
N ASN A 116 -16.51 -2.38 16.08
CA ASN A 116 -16.89 -1.10 16.69
C ASN A 116 -16.10 0.11 16.15
N ALA A 117 -15.16 -0.10 15.22
CA ALA A 117 -14.26 0.92 14.68
C ALA A 117 -13.50 1.70 15.77
N LYS A 118 -13.04 1.00 16.81
CA LYS A 118 -12.33 1.58 17.96
C LYS A 118 -10.87 1.14 18.01
N ILE A 119 -10.01 1.99 18.55
CA ILE A 119 -8.62 1.60 18.88
C ILE A 119 -8.66 0.85 20.22
N LEU A 120 -8.05 -0.34 20.26
CA LEU A 120 -7.88 -1.12 21.48
C LEU A 120 -6.56 -0.77 22.17
N SER A 121 -5.47 -0.71 21.39
CA SER A 121 -4.15 -0.36 21.91
C SER A 121 -3.22 0.16 20.83
N ILE A 122 -2.20 0.91 21.24
CA ILE A 122 -1.14 1.41 20.36
C ILE A 122 0.22 0.99 20.89
N LYS A 123 0.93 0.16 20.14
CA LYS A 123 2.23 -0.40 20.54
C LYS A 123 3.32 0.67 20.47
N GLY A 124 4.15 0.72 21.51
CA GLY A 124 5.30 1.63 21.57
C GLY A 124 4.95 3.05 22.00
N ILE A 125 3.74 3.24 22.53
CA ILE A 125 3.29 4.48 23.15
C ILE A 125 2.93 4.17 24.60
N ASP A 126 3.33 5.05 25.49
CA ASP A 126 2.89 5.11 26.87
C ASP A 126 1.97 6.32 27.02
N ILE A 127 0.85 6.13 27.71
CA ILE A 127 -0.13 7.18 27.95
C ILE A 127 -0.21 7.34 29.46
N ASP A 128 0.40 8.41 29.96
CA ASP A 128 0.24 8.85 31.35
C ASP A 128 -0.98 9.78 31.43
N ASP A 129 -1.42 10.10 32.66
CA ASP A 129 -2.64 10.90 32.90
C ASP A 129 -2.69 12.23 32.11
N ASP A 130 -1.52 12.82 31.78
CA ASP A 130 -1.39 14.12 31.13
C ASP A 130 -0.63 14.12 29.79
N GLU A 131 0.07 13.03 29.42
CA GLU A 131 1.01 13.04 28.28
C GLU A 131 1.10 11.73 27.50
N VAL A 132 1.22 11.87 26.17
CA VAL A 132 1.50 10.77 25.23
C VAL A 132 3.01 10.68 24.96
N LYS A 133 3.66 9.62 25.44
CA LYS A 133 5.12 9.40 25.32
C LYS A 133 5.46 8.20 24.43
N ILE A 134 6.55 8.28 23.68
CA ILE A 134 7.05 7.13 22.91
C ILE A 134 7.90 6.25 23.82
N ILE A 135 7.56 4.97 23.92
CA ILE A 135 8.42 3.97 24.55
C ILE A 135 9.58 3.69 23.58
N LYS A 136 10.74 4.28 23.83
CA LYS A 136 11.97 3.94 23.10
C LYS A 136 12.24 2.46 23.34
N LYS A 137 12.01 1.61 22.32
CA LYS A 137 12.47 0.22 22.36
C LYS A 137 13.97 0.24 22.66
N ALA A 138 14.37 -0.31 23.82
CA ALA A 138 15.76 -0.60 24.08
C ALA A 138 16.30 -1.38 22.89
N LYS A 139 17.39 -0.91 22.27
CA LYS A 139 18.01 -1.60 21.13
C LYS A 139 18.26 -3.04 21.57
N ALA A 140 17.63 -4.00 20.89
CA ALA A 140 17.87 -5.41 21.15
C ALA A 140 19.37 -5.67 21.02
N VAL A 141 20.00 -6.08 22.13
CA VAL A 141 21.38 -6.55 22.15
C VAL A 141 21.44 -7.70 21.14
N LYS A 142 22.23 -7.54 20.07
CA LYS A 142 22.47 -8.60 19.10
C LYS A 142 23.02 -9.81 19.86
N LYS A 143 22.19 -10.83 20.08
CA LYS A 143 22.68 -12.15 20.52
C LYS A 143 23.63 -12.64 19.42
N THR A 144 24.92 -12.69 19.73
CA THR A 144 25.92 -13.36 18.92
C THR A 144 25.49 -14.81 18.74
N LYS A 145 25.19 -15.22 17.50
CA LYS A 145 24.96 -16.62 17.17
C LYS A 145 26.28 -17.36 17.34
N ALA A 146 26.39 -18.17 18.38
CA ALA A 146 27.42 -19.20 18.47
C ALA A 146 27.17 -20.24 17.37
N VAL A 147 28.11 -20.34 16.43
CA VAL A 147 28.14 -21.36 15.38
C VAL A 147 28.49 -22.70 16.02
N LYS A 148 27.50 -23.59 16.20
CA LYS A 148 27.77 -25.03 16.43
C LYS A 148 27.86 -25.73 15.08
N LYS A 149 29.10 -25.97 14.64
CA LYS A 149 29.47 -26.81 13.50
C LYS A 149 29.36 -28.28 13.95
N SER A 150 28.27 -28.96 13.59
CA SER A 150 28.13 -30.41 13.79
C SER A 150 28.71 -31.14 12.58
N GLN A 151 29.79 -31.89 12.82
CA GLN A 151 30.45 -32.76 11.85
C GLN A 151 29.53 -33.90 11.40
N ARG A 152 29.57 -34.18 10.10
CA ARG A 152 28.99 -35.36 9.46
C ARG A 152 30.13 -36.34 9.22
N ASN A 153 30.23 -37.39 10.02
CA ASN A 153 31.12 -38.51 9.71
C ASN A 153 30.32 -39.61 9.02
N LYS A 154 30.69 -39.86 7.76
CA LYS A 154 30.51 -41.14 7.07
C LYS A 154 31.55 -42.11 7.63
N SER A 155 31.12 -43.30 7.98
CA SER A 155 31.97 -44.48 7.91
C SER A 155 31.07 -45.68 7.62
N ASP A 156 31.25 -46.21 6.42
CA ASP A 156 30.80 -47.51 5.99
C ASP A 156 31.39 -48.60 6.90
N SER A 157 30.60 -49.63 7.20
CA SER A 157 31.12 -50.96 7.52
C SER A 157 30.11 -52.00 7.06
N GLU A 158 30.38 -52.59 5.89
CA GLU A 158 29.92 -53.93 5.54
C GLU A 158 30.46 -54.95 6.55
N SER A 159 29.63 -55.89 6.98
CA SER A 159 29.90 -57.33 6.79
C SER A 159 28.82 -58.20 7.42
N ASN A 160 28.37 -59.15 6.61
CA ASN A 160 27.51 -60.30 6.89
C ASN A 160 27.89 -61.09 8.15
N SER A 161 26.89 -61.72 8.77
CA SER A 161 26.96 -63.14 9.09
C SER A 161 25.57 -63.76 9.23
N ASP A 162 25.41 -64.81 8.44
CA ASP A 162 24.36 -65.79 8.29
C ASP A 162 24.13 -66.66 9.55
N SER A 163 22.88 -67.09 9.79
CA SER A 163 22.51 -68.37 10.42
C SER A 163 20.98 -68.47 10.48
N SER A 164 20.37 -69.16 9.51
CA SER A 164 19.77 -70.51 9.66
C SER A 164 19.05 -70.74 11.00
N SER A 165 17.76 -71.04 11.00
CA SER A 165 17.13 -72.37 11.19
C SER A 165 15.61 -72.08 11.20
N GLU A 166 14.66 -72.91 10.79
CA GLU A 166 14.56 -74.35 10.51
C GLU A 166 13.22 -74.55 9.75
#